data_AF-A0A932DDM6-F1
#
_entry.id   AF-A0A932DDM6-F1
#
_cell.length_a   1.000
_cell.length_b   1.000
_cell.length_c   1.000
_cell.angle_alpha   90.00
_cell.angle_beta   90.00
_cell.angle_gamma   90.00
#
_symmetry.space_group_name_H-M   'P 1'
#
loop_
_entity.id
_entity.type
_entity.pdbx_description
1 polymer ?
#
loop_
_entity_poly.entity_id
_entity_poly.type
_entity_poly.pdbx_seq_one_letter_code
_entity_poly.pdbx_strand_id
1 'polypeptide(L)'
;MCTLTENQFAEAQVLADVSEWTGRGPLVSLILDVTSAVEWPRPAGPAAGLGQAGPRPQMLLTLLTYCYATGCLGSDDIERGAARNPTLRYLCAGAHPSSEQVRRFRRGHRTLITRCLRKALLSAWQFRLWLGLAQEAGADLPEWLGPDTWSDAEAAAFFARAAQQRVDHAVRLDSMALDD
;
A
#
# COMPACT_ATOMS: atom_id res chain seq x y z
N MET A 1 9.29 24.22 16.12
CA MET A 1 9.56 24.08 14.67
C MET A 1 10.60 22.99 14.52
N CYS A 2 10.17 21.73 14.43
CA CYS A 2 11.07 20.60 14.33
C CYS A 2 11.57 20.51 12.88
N THR A 3 12.80 20.94 12.64
CA THR A 3 13.49 20.69 11.37
C THR A 3 13.72 19.20 11.27
N LEU A 4 12.92 18.52 10.45
CA LEU A 4 13.06 17.12 10.07
C LEU A 4 14.43 16.94 9.40
N THR A 5 15.47 16.73 10.21
CA THR A 5 16.83 16.53 9.74
C THR A 5 16.91 15.23 8.98
N GLU A 6 17.73 15.23 7.95
CA GLU A 6 17.93 14.18 6.94
C GLU A 6 18.19 12.76 7.51
N ASN A 7 18.38 12.63 8.82
CA ASN A 7 18.69 11.38 9.52
C ASN A 7 17.50 10.41 9.65
N GLN A 8 16.25 10.89 9.61
CA GLN A 8 15.07 10.01 9.69
C GLN A 8 14.72 9.32 8.35
N PHE A 9 15.35 9.71 7.24
CA PHE A 9 15.14 9.02 5.94
C PHE A 9 15.76 7.63 5.91
N ALA A 10 16.79 7.38 6.73
CA ALA A 10 17.32 6.03 6.96
C ALA A 10 16.35 5.18 7.82
N GLU A 11 15.54 5.79 8.69
CA GLU A 11 14.50 5.13 9.49
C GLU A 11 13.25 4.75 8.67
N ALA A 12 13.09 5.25 7.45
CA ALA A 12 12.01 4.84 6.54
C ALA A 12 12.07 3.34 6.16
N GLN A 13 13.23 2.70 6.34
CA GLN A 13 13.41 1.25 6.24
C GLN A 13 12.57 0.50 7.29
N VAL A 14 12.23 1.12 8.41
CA VAL A 14 11.44 0.50 9.48
C VAL A 14 9.95 0.36 9.12
N LEU A 15 9.47 1.13 8.14
CA LEU A 15 8.14 0.91 7.57
C LEU A 15 8.17 -0.13 6.43
N ALA A 16 9.27 -0.86 6.22
CA ALA A 16 9.40 -1.79 5.09
C ALA A 16 8.22 -2.75 5.02
N ASP A 17 7.79 -3.34 6.14
CA ASP A 17 6.59 -4.15 6.22
C ASP A 17 5.66 -3.72 7.36
N VAL A 18 4.58 -3.02 7.01
CA VAL A 18 3.54 -2.58 7.96
C VAL A 18 2.84 -3.74 8.67
N SER A 19 2.85 -4.93 8.06
CA SER A 19 2.21 -6.10 8.64
C SER A 19 2.92 -6.67 9.86
N GLU A 20 4.18 -6.30 10.10
CA GLU A 20 4.95 -6.75 11.28
C GLU A 20 4.43 -6.18 12.59
N TRP A 21 3.89 -4.95 12.54
CA TRP A 21 3.37 -4.26 13.72
C TRP A 21 1.83 -4.17 13.74
N THR A 22 1.14 -4.34 12.61
CA THR A 22 -0.34 -4.42 12.58
C THR A 22 -0.90 -5.83 12.58
N GLY A 23 -0.09 -6.82 12.18
CA GLY A 23 -0.58 -8.14 11.79
C GLY A 23 -1.18 -8.16 10.38
N ARG A 24 -0.95 -9.26 9.65
CA ARG A 24 -1.41 -9.39 8.25
C ARG A 24 -2.93 -9.31 8.09
N GLY A 25 -3.69 -9.93 9.00
CA GLY A 25 -5.16 -9.93 8.96
C GLY A 25 -5.76 -8.53 9.11
N PRO A 26 -5.47 -7.82 10.21
CA PRO A 26 -5.93 -6.44 10.40
C PRO A 26 -5.51 -5.50 9.26
N LEU A 27 -4.27 -5.63 8.75
CA LEU A 27 -3.81 -4.82 7.62
C LEU A 27 -4.66 -5.05 6.35
N VAL A 28 -5.01 -6.30 6.05
CA VAL A 28 -5.90 -6.62 4.91
C VAL A 28 -7.25 -5.95 5.09
N SER A 29 -7.86 -6.04 6.27
CA SER A 29 -9.16 -5.41 6.55
C SER A 29 -9.10 -3.89 6.38
N LEU A 30 -8.10 -3.23 6.97
CA LEU A 30 -7.90 -1.78 6.82
C LEU A 30 -7.77 -1.36 5.35
N ILE A 31 -7.04 -2.13 4.55
CA ILE A 31 -6.84 -1.82 3.13
C ILE A 31 -8.12 -2.05 2.33
N LEU A 32 -8.89 -3.09 2.63
CA LEU A 32 -10.20 -3.32 2.01
C LEU A 32 -11.16 -2.16 2.32
N ASP A 33 -11.19 -1.67 3.56
CA ASP A 33 -12.01 -0.51 3.95
C ASP A 33 -11.57 0.76 3.22
N VAL A 34 -10.27 1.02 3.15
CA VAL A 34 -9.72 2.19 2.45
C VAL A 34 -10.03 2.17 0.95
N THR A 35 -9.91 1.01 0.31
CA THR A 35 -10.05 0.88 -1.15
C THR A 35 -11.49 0.69 -1.61
N SER A 36 -12.38 0.18 -0.75
CA SER A 36 -13.82 0.09 -1.03
C SER A 36 -14.52 1.44 -1.06
N ALA A 37 -14.01 2.43 -0.31
CA ALA A 37 -14.53 3.80 -0.31
C ALA A 37 -14.16 4.62 -1.56
N VAL A 38 -13.44 4.04 -2.54
CA VAL A 38 -13.03 4.73 -3.75
C VAL A 38 -14.17 4.78 -4.76
N GLU A 39 -14.57 5.99 -5.12
CA GLU A 39 -15.44 6.23 -6.25
C GLU A 39 -14.66 6.08 -7.56
N TRP A 40 -15.08 5.12 -8.39
CA TRP A 40 -14.53 4.93 -9.73
C TRP A 40 -15.30 5.80 -10.71
N PRO A 41 -14.62 6.48 -11.65
CA PRO A 41 -15.30 7.14 -12.76
C PRO A 41 -16.24 6.15 -13.45
N ARG A 42 -17.49 6.55 -13.66
CA ARG A 42 -18.46 5.72 -14.38
C ARG A 42 -17.89 5.44 -15.77
N PRO A 43 -17.84 4.18 -16.23
CA PRO A 43 -17.39 3.91 -17.59
C PRO A 43 -18.27 4.70 -18.56
N ALA A 44 -17.63 5.46 -19.46
CA ALA A 44 -18.32 6.21 -20.49
C ALA A 44 -18.81 5.22 -21.57
N GLY A 45 -20.00 4.66 -21.39
CA GLY A 45 -20.63 3.78 -22.39
C GLY A 45 -21.64 2.80 -21.79
N PRO A 46 -22.52 2.21 -22.62
CA PRO A 46 -23.39 1.11 -22.19
C PRO A 46 -22.49 0.03 -21.59
N ALA A 47 -22.90 -0.46 -20.41
CA ALA A 47 -22.13 -1.36 -19.57
C ALA A 47 -21.31 -2.32 -20.42
N ALA A 48 -19.98 -2.21 -20.34
CA ALA A 48 -19.07 -3.27 -20.74
C ALA A 48 -19.25 -4.45 -19.77
N GLY A 49 -20.46 -4.99 -19.74
CA GLY A 49 -20.77 -6.30 -19.25
C GLY A 49 -20.27 -7.29 -20.29
N LEU A 50 -19.73 -8.39 -19.78
CA LEU A 50 -19.25 -9.57 -20.50
C LEU A 50 -17.83 -9.44 -21.07
N GLY A 51 -16.85 -9.78 -20.24
CA GLY A 51 -15.62 -10.39 -20.74
C GLY A 51 -14.40 -9.49 -20.94
N GLN A 52 -14.24 -8.38 -20.20
CA GLN A 52 -12.88 -7.86 -20.05
C GLN A 52 -12.08 -8.92 -19.28
N ALA A 53 -11.28 -9.72 -20.00
CA ALA A 53 -10.47 -10.84 -19.50
C ALA A 53 -9.32 -10.40 -18.57
N GLY A 54 -9.48 -9.24 -17.92
CA GLY A 54 -8.48 -8.60 -17.09
C GLY A 54 -8.94 -8.45 -15.63
N PRO A 55 -7.97 -8.27 -14.73
CA PRO A 55 -8.21 -8.02 -13.32
C PRO A 55 -9.07 -6.75 -13.10
N ARG A 56 -10.03 -6.81 -12.16
CA ARG A 56 -10.90 -5.67 -11.84
C ARG A 56 -10.07 -4.50 -11.28
N PRO A 57 -10.33 -3.23 -11.67
CA PRO A 57 -9.59 -2.06 -11.17
C PRO A 57 -9.52 -1.97 -9.64
N GLN A 58 -10.63 -2.29 -8.96
CA GLN A 58 -10.69 -2.31 -7.51
C GLN A 58 -9.76 -3.37 -6.91
N MET A 59 -9.70 -4.57 -7.50
CA MET A 59 -8.79 -5.62 -7.03
C MET A 59 -7.33 -5.19 -7.20
N LEU A 60 -6.95 -4.62 -8.34
CA LEU A 60 -5.59 -4.11 -8.56
C LEU A 60 -5.23 -3.02 -7.55
N LEU A 61 -6.17 -2.12 -7.24
CA LEU A 61 -5.96 -1.08 -6.25
C LEU A 61 -5.71 -1.66 -4.85
N THR A 62 -6.54 -2.61 -4.42
CA THR A 62 -6.39 -3.30 -3.14
C THR A 62 -5.06 -4.07 -3.08
N LEU A 63 -4.75 -4.85 -4.13
CA LEU A 63 -3.50 -5.61 -4.23
C LEU A 63 -2.28 -4.70 -4.15
N LEU A 64 -2.22 -3.64 -4.94
CA LEU A 64 -1.07 -2.73 -4.96
C LEU A 64 -0.93 -1.96 -3.65
N THR A 65 -2.04 -1.56 -3.03
CA THR A 65 -2.00 -0.91 -1.72
C THR A 65 -1.40 -1.84 -0.67
N TYR A 66 -1.78 -3.13 -0.66
CA TYR A 66 -1.21 -4.13 0.23
C TYR A 66 0.25 -4.42 -0.05
N CYS A 67 0.61 -4.67 -1.31
CA CYS A 67 2.00 -4.94 -1.69
C CYS A 67 2.92 -3.77 -1.30
N TYR A 68 2.48 -2.52 -1.51
CA TYR A 68 3.32 -1.37 -1.18
C TYR A 68 3.40 -1.12 0.32
N ALA A 69 2.33 -1.38 1.08
CA ALA A 69 2.37 -1.33 2.53
C ALA A 69 3.31 -2.38 3.14
N THR A 70 3.52 -3.50 2.44
CA THR A 70 4.39 -4.62 2.87
C THR A 70 5.76 -4.63 2.16
N GLY A 71 6.09 -3.58 1.40
CA GLY A 71 7.41 -3.42 0.77
C GLY A 71 7.62 -4.17 -0.56
N CYS A 72 6.62 -4.91 -1.06
CA CYS A 72 6.65 -5.55 -2.37
C CYS A 72 6.29 -4.53 -3.46
N LEU A 73 7.30 -3.92 -4.10
CA LEU A 73 7.10 -2.80 -5.03
C LEU A 73 7.25 -3.20 -6.51
N GLY A 74 8.07 -4.19 -6.82
CA GLY A 74 8.36 -4.63 -8.19
C GLY A 74 7.15 -5.29 -8.85
N SER A 75 6.87 -4.95 -10.11
CA SER A 75 5.73 -5.55 -10.84
C SER A 75 5.92 -7.05 -11.10
N ASP A 76 7.15 -7.53 -11.30
CA ASP A 76 7.46 -8.96 -11.45
C ASP A 76 7.39 -9.72 -10.13
N ASP A 77 7.79 -9.09 -9.02
CA ASP A 77 7.60 -9.63 -7.67
C ASP A 77 6.12 -9.77 -7.32
N ILE A 78 5.31 -8.79 -7.70
CA ILE A 78 3.86 -8.81 -7.48
C ILE A 78 3.20 -9.92 -8.31
N GLU A 79 3.58 -10.12 -9.58
CA GLU A 79 3.08 -11.24 -10.38
C GLU A 79 3.44 -12.60 -9.76
N ARG A 80 4.71 -12.82 -9.40
CA ARG A 80 5.14 -14.05 -8.73
C ARG A 80 4.45 -14.25 -7.39
N GLY A 81 4.32 -13.17 -6.62
CA GLY A 81 3.66 -13.14 -5.33
C GLY A 81 2.18 -13.46 -5.45
N ALA A 82 1.49 -12.95 -6.47
CA ALA A 82 0.09 -13.24 -6.74
C ALA A 82 -0.14 -14.75 -6.92
N ALA A 83 0.83 -15.49 -7.47
CA ALA A 83 0.72 -16.95 -7.63
C ALA A 83 1.14 -17.75 -6.39
N ARG A 84 2.07 -17.25 -5.56
CA ARG A 84 2.74 -18.04 -4.50
C ARG A 84 2.40 -17.62 -3.07
N ASN A 85 2.13 -16.34 -2.84
CA ASN A 85 1.84 -15.81 -1.51
C ASN A 85 0.35 -15.97 -1.18
N PRO A 86 -0.03 -16.68 -0.10
CA PRO A 86 -1.44 -16.91 0.25
C PRO A 86 -2.28 -15.64 0.39
N THR A 87 -1.72 -14.57 0.97
CA THR A 87 -2.42 -13.29 1.14
C THR A 87 -2.64 -12.60 -0.21
N LEU A 88 -1.63 -12.57 -1.08
CA LEU A 88 -1.79 -11.97 -2.40
C LEU A 88 -2.75 -12.78 -3.28
N ARG A 89 -2.71 -14.12 -3.19
CA ARG A 89 -3.68 -15.00 -3.86
C ARG A 89 -5.11 -14.72 -3.42
N TYR A 90 -5.32 -14.55 -2.11
CA TYR A 90 -6.60 -14.17 -1.54
C TYR A 90 -7.08 -12.82 -2.11
N LEU A 91 -6.21 -11.79 -2.10
CA LEU A 91 -6.54 -10.48 -2.65
C LEU A 91 -6.84 -10.51 -4.16
N CYS A 92 -6.17 -11.39 -4.91
CA CYS A 92 -6.43 -11.56 -6.34
C CYS A 92 -7.77 -12.25 -6.62
N ALA A 93 -8.37 -12.95 -5.64
CA ALA A 93 -9.58 -13.75 -5.81
C ALA A 93 -9.53 -14.68 -7.05
N GLY A 94 -8.35 -15.27 -7.32
CA GLY A 94 -8.09 -16.14 -8.48
C GLY A 94 -7.78 -15.43 -9.80
N ALA A 95 -7.90 -14.10 -9.88
CA ALA A 95 -7.51 -13.30 -11.04
C ALA A 95 -6.08 -12.74 -10.86
N HIS A 96 -5.07 -13.55 -11.15
CA HIS A 96 -3.67 -13.17 -10.98
C HIS A 96 -3.23 -12.17 -12.06
N PRO A 97 -2.86 -10.93 -11.71
CA PRO A 97 -2.43 -9.95 -12.69
C PRO A 97 -1.01 -10.26 -13.19
N SER A 98 -0.78 -10.06 -14.49
CA SER A 98 0.58 -10.02 -15.03
C SER A 98 1.28 -8.71 -14.67
N SER A 99 2.60 -8.69 -14.73
CA SER A 99 3.40 -7.51 -14.47
C SER A 99 3.09 -6.37 -15.43
N GLU A 100 2.73 -6.66 -16.69
CA GLU A 100 2.25 -5.64 -17.63
C GLU A 100 0.91 -5.02 -17.19
N GLN A 101 -0.03 -5.83 -16.67
CA GLN A 101 -1.29 -5.30 -16.12
C GLN A 101 -1.02 -4.43 -14.89
N VAL A 102 -0.08 -4.82 -14.04
CA VAL A 102 0.38 -4.01 -12.89
C VAL A 102 0.99 -2.68 -13.36
N ARG A 103 1.96 -2.71 -14.28
CA ARG A 103 2.64 -1.52 -14.83
C ARG A 103 1.62 -0.56 -15.47
N ARG A 104 0.70 -1.08 -16.28
CA ARG A 104 -0.36 -0.29 -16.93
C ARG A 104 -1.27 0.39 -15.92
N PHE A 105 -1.78 -0.37 -14.96
CA PHE A 105 -2.67 0.18 -13.93
C PHE A 105 -1.98 1.24 -13.09
N ARG A 106 -0.73 0.98 -12.69
CA ARG A 106 0.13 1.91 -11.95
C ARG A 106 0.29 3.23 -12.69
N ARG A 107 0.62 3.21 -13.99
CA ARG A 107 0.75 4.43 -14.82
C ARG A 107 -0.55 5.25 -14.86
N GLY A 108 -1.70 4.57 -15.01
CA GLY A 108 -3.00 5.24 -15.09
C GLY A 108 -3.57 5.77 -13.76
N HIS A 109 -3.14 5.22 -12.61
CA HIS A 109 -3.79 5.46 -11.32
C HIS A 109 -2.82 5.89 -10.20
N ARG A 110 -1.65 6.45 -10.53
CA ARG A 110 -0.62 6.83 -9.53
C ARG A 110 -1.18 7.63 -8.36
N THR A 111 -1.90 8.71 -8.64
CA THR A 111 -2.49 9.59 -7.63
C THR A 111 -3.46 8.84 -6.72
N LEU A 112 -4.26 7.94 -7.30
CA LEU A 112 -5.22 7.13 -6.54
C LEU A 112 -4.51 6.12 -5.64
N ILE A 113 -3.49 5.44 -6.15
CA ILE A 113 -2.66 4.50 -5.38
C ILE A 113 -1.98 5.23 -4.22
N THR A 114 -1.33 6.38 -4.48
CA THR A 114 -0.69 7.18 -3.42
C THR A 114 -1.70 7.57 -2.34
N ARG A 115 -2.91 8.01 -2.73
CA ARG A 115 -3.96 8.42 -1.79
C ARG A 115 -4.42 7.26 -0.90
N CYS A 116 -4.68 6.09 -1.51
CA CYS A 116 -5.09 4.90 -0.78
C CYS A 116 -3.97 4.38 0.12
N LEU A 117 -2.73 4.33 -0.38
CA LEU A 117 -1.57 3.92 0.41
C LEU A 117 -1.36 4.84 1.61
N ARG A 118 -1.37 6.16 1.43
CA ARG A 118 -1.28 7.12 2.54
C ARG A 118 -2.33 6.83 3.62
N LYS A 119 -3.59 6.65 3.22
CA LYS A 119 -4.69 6.39 4.15
C LYS A 119 -4.49 5.05 4.86
N ALA A 120 -4.08 4.00 4.15
CA ALA A 120 -3.78 2.70 4.74
C ALA A 120 -2.63 2.76 5.76
N LEU A 121 -1.53 3.45 5.45
CA LEU A 121 -0.39 3.61 6.36
C LEU A 121 -0.79 4.36 7.64
N LEU A 122 -1.55 5.46 7.49
CA LEU A 122 -2.04 6.24 8.63
C LEU A 122 -3.03 5.43 9.49
N SER A 123 -3.98 4.72 8.86
CA SER A 123 -4.94 3.89 9.59
C SER A 123 -4.28 2.71 10.29
N ALA A 124 -3.27 2.10 9.67
CA ALA A 124 -2.44 1.08 10.31
C ALA A 124 -1.77 1.63 11.58
N TRP A 125 -1.14 2.81 11.49
CA TRP A 125 -0.51 3.47 12.63
C TRP A 125 -1.51 3.77 13.75
N GLN A 126 -2.64 4.40 13.43
CA GLN A 126 -3.70 4.66 14.41
C GLN A 126 -4.24 3.38 15.06
N PHE A 127 -4.42 2.32 14.27
CA PHE A 127 -4.85 1.01 14.78
C PHE A 127 -3.81 0.42 15.74
N ARG A 128 -2.52 0.55 15.45
CA ARG A 128 -1.46 0.08 16.36
C ARG A 128 -1.38 0.89 17.64
N LEU A 129 -1.62 2.20 17.60
CA LEU A 129 -1.71 3.01 18.81
C LEU A 129 -2.92 2.59 19.66
N TRP A 130 -4.05 2.37 19.01
CA TRP A 130 -5.25 1.85 19.68
C TRP A 130 -5.00 0.48 20.34
N LEU A 131 -4.28 -0.43 19.66
CA LEU A 131 -3.87 -1.72 20.22
C LEU A 131 -2.81 -1.61 21.33
N GLY A 132 -1.86 -0.68 21.23
CA GLY A 132 -0.82 -0.46 22.25
C GLY A 132 -1.37 0.05 23.58
N LEU A 133 -2.52 0.71 23.55
CA LEU A 133 -3.32 1.01 24.74
C LEU A 133 -4.08 -0.23 25.28
N ALA A 134 -4.01 -1.37 24.58
CA ALA A 134 -4.85 -2.56 24.79
C ALA A 134 -4.10 -3.93 24.86
N GLN A 135 -2.75 -3.96 24.98
CA GLN A 135 -1.82 -5.12 25.16
C GLN A 135 -0.90 -5.48 23.97
N GLU A 136 0.25 -6.07 24.33
CA GLU A 136 1.38 -6.46 23.48
C GLU A 136 1.01 -7.46 22.37
N ALA A 137 0.93 -7.00 21.13
CA ALA A 137 0.92 -7.86 19.96
C ALA A 137 1.67 -7.21 18.80
N GLY A 138 2.73 -7.89 18.33
CA GLY A 138 3.55 -7.50 17.19
C GLY A 138 4.92 -6.93 17.59
N ALA A 139 5.79 -6.72 16.58
CA ALA A 139 7.04 -6.00 16.81
C ALA A 139 6.74 -4.62 17.40
N ASP A 140 7.57 -4.16 18.33
CA ASP A 140 7.42 -2.84 18.90
C ASP A 140 7.53 -1.78 17.81
N LEU A 141 6.64 -0.79 17.87
CA LEU A 141 6.83 0.41 17.07
C LEU A 141 8.15 1.06 17.50
N PRO A 142 8.92 1.63 16.57
CA PRO A 142 10.02 2.49 16.93
C PRO A 142 9.57 3.57 17.89
N GLU A 143 10.42 3.93 18.84
CA GLU A 143 10.14 4.95 19.85
C GLU A 143 9.68 6.28 19.21
N TRP A 144 10.29 6.66 18.08
CA TRP A 144 9.95 7.89 17.36
C TRP A 144 8.61 7.83 16.59
N LEU A 145 7.97 6.67 16.50
CA LEU A 145 6.67 6.45 15.85
C LEU A 145 5.55 6.21 16.89
N GLY A 146 5.80 6.58 18.16
CA GLY A 146 4.88 6.42 19.27
C GLY A 146 3.67 7.39 19.27
N PRO A 147 2.72 7.19 20.20
CA PRO A 147 1.47 7.98 20.27
C PRO A 147 1.67 9.45 20.60
N ASP A 148 2.68 9.77 21.41
CA ASP A 148 2.92 11.14 21.90
C ASP A 148 3.98 11.88 21.09
N THR A 149 4.48 11.27 20.01
CA THR A 149 5.60 11.84 19.26
C THR A 149 5.14 12.91 18.29
N TRP A 150 3.98 12.73 17.65
CA TRP A 150 3.55 13.54 16.51
C TRP A 150 2.16 14.14 16.68
N SER A 151 1.99 15.37 16.22
CA SER A 151 0.64 15.90 15.95
C SER A 151 -0.01 15.20 14.76
N ASP A 152 -1.35 15.24 14.68
CA ASP A 152 -2.11 14.68 13.56
C ASP A 152 -1.62 15.18 12.18
N ALA A 153 -1.23 16.46 12.11
CA ALA A 153 -0.73 17.08 10.89
C ALA A 153 0.67 16.54 10.50
N GLU A 154 1.56 16.35 11.46
CA GLU A 154 2.89 15.79 11.24
C GLU A 154 2.81 14.33 10.80
N ALA A 155 1.97 13.53 11.48
CA ALA A 155 1.71 12.14 11.09
C ALA A 155 1.15 12.05 9.66
N ALA A 156 0.14 12.88 9.34
CA ALA A 156 -0.44 12.91 8.01
C ALA A 156 0.58 13.28 6.93
N ALA A 157 1.46 14.26 7.20
CA ALA A 157 2.51 14.69 6.27
C ALA A 157 3.57 13.60 6.07
N PHE A 158 4.00 12.96 7.16
CA PHE A 158 4.97 11.87 7.12
C PHE A 158 4.42 10.68 6.30
N PHE A 159 3.21 10.19 6.60
CA PHE A 159 2.65 9.05 5.86
C PHE A 159 2.32 9.41 4.40
N ALA A 160 2.03 10.68 4.09
CA ALA A 160 1.92 11.14 2.71
C ALA A 160 3.24 11.01 1.96
N ARG A 161 4.34 11.47 2.57
CA ARG A 161 5.68 11.34 2.00
C ARG A 161 6.09 9.87 1.85
N ALA A 162 5.85 9.05 2.87
CA ALA A 162 6.16 7.63 2.87
C ALA A 162 5.40 6.87 1.77
N ALA A 163 4.13 7.22 1.52
CA ALA A 163 3.35 6.67 0.42
C ALA A 163 3.90 7.10 -0.95
N GLN A 164 4.21 8.39 -1.11
CA GLN A 164 4.76 8.93 -2.35
C GLN A 164 6.10 8.26 -2.70
N GLN A 165 7.01 8.13 -1.73
CA GLN A 165 8.31 7.48 -1.92
C GLN A 165 8.18 6.02 -2.40
N ARG A 166 7.23 5.26 -1.85
CA ARG A 166 6.97 3.87 -2.29
C ARG A 166 6.47 3.81 -3.72
N VAL A 167 5.53 4.68 -4.09
CA VAL A 167 5.01 4.75 -5.46
C VAL A 167 6.12 5.15 -6.43
N ASP A 168 6.95 6.14 -6.08
CA ASP A 168 8.07 6.57 -6.91
C ASP A 168 9.15 5.48 -7.05
N HIS A 169 9.43 4.75 -5.97
CA HIS A 169 10.36 3.62 -6.01
C HIS A 169 9.83 2.50 -6.89
N ALA A 170 8.55 2.15 -6.76
CA ALA A 170 7.91 1.17 -7.62
C ALA A 170 8.04 1.56 -9.10
N VAL A 171 7.82 2.83 -9.43
CA VAL A 171 7.98 3.35 -10.80
C VAL A 171 9.41 3.20 -11.30
N ARG A 172 10.42 3.51 -10.48
CA ARG A 172 11.83 3.32 -10.86
C ARG A 172 12.18 1.86 -11.12
N LEU A 173 11.69 0.95 -10.26
CA LEU A 173 11.90 -0.49 -10.44
C LEU A 173 11.31 -1.00 -11.77
N ASP A 174 10.15 -0.49 -12.17
CA ASP A 174 9.57 -0.85 -13.48
C ASP A 174 10.40 -0.33 -14.66
N SER A 175 10.99 0.86 -14.54
CA SER A 175 11.86 1.40 -15.58
C SER A 175 13.11 0.55 -15.76
N MET A 176 13.76 0.15 -14.65
CA MET A 176 14.96 -0.68 -14.70
C MET A 176 14.68 -2.07 -15.29
N ALA A 177 13.54 -2.68 -14.95
CA ALA A 177 13.15 -3.99 -15.46
C ALA A 177 12.81 -4.02 -16.96
N LEU A 178 12.72 -2.86 -17.63
CA LEU A 178 12.50 -2.78 -19.09
C LEU A 178 13.80 -2.61 -19.88
N ASP A 179 14.92 -2.35 -19.20
CA ASP A 179 16.23 -2.09 -19.81
C ASP A 179 17.13 -3.35 -19.87
N ASP A 180 16.70 -4.47 -19.27
CA ASP A 180 17.39 -5.78 -19.23
C ASP A 180 16.84 -6.77 -20.28
#